data_AF-A0A5C7IPT4-F1
#
_entry.id   AF-A0A5C7IPT4-F1
#
_cell.length_a   1.000
_cell.length_b   1.000
_cell.length_c   1.000
_cell.angle_alpha   90.00
_cell.angle_beta   90.00
_cell.angle_gamma   90.00
#
_symmetry.space_group_name_H-M   'P 1'
#
loop_
_entity.id
_entity.type
_entity.pdbx_description
1 polymer ?
#
loop_
_entity_poly.entity_id
_entity_poly.type
_entity_poly.pdbx_seq_one_letter_code
_entity_poly.pdbx_strand_id
1 'polypeptide(L)'
;MEIFSKLLTETDIKARLTVPTDALAHINIPGGGNKVDLSPMDSDGNRWPFRCYTRLNGHPKPAFTTGWLDFVRAKGLQIGDKVTFSRLEDEAGGAPQYRIHASRLRAITLMGAEVEDTEFKTTQNEAATTKKKEEALEELKRMVIGERVATRRRRRRQWWR
;
A
#
# COMPACT_ATOMS: atom_id res chain seq x y z
N MET A 1 -10.43 1.83 4.12
CA MET A 1 -10.15 0.41 3.83
C MET A 1 -9.84 0.16 2.34
N GLU A 2 -8.72 -0.48 2.00
CA GLU A 2 -8.49 -1.03 0.64
C GLU A 2 -9.37 -2.27 0.42
N ILE A 3 -10.07 -2.34 -0.71
CA ILE A 3 -10.88 -3.51 -1.09
C ILE A 3 -10.06 -4.44 -1.97
N PHE A 4 -9.43 -3.90 -3.00
CA PHE A 4 -8.48 -4.65 -3.82
C PHE A 4 -7.49 -3.73 -4.52
N SER A 5 -6.36 -4.29 -4.90
CA SER A 5 -5.43 -3.71 -5.86
C SER A 5 -5.05 -4.75 -6.91
N LYS A 6 -4.77 -4.29 -8.14
CA LYS A 6 -4.51 -5.16 -9.28
C LYS A 6 -3.63 -4.49 -10.32
N LEU A 7 -2.70 -5.25 -10.90
CA LEU A 7 -1.99 -4.87 -12.13
C LEU A 7 -2.86 -5.13 -13.36
N LEU A 8 -3.00 -4.11 -14.20
CA LEU A 8 -3.87 -4.15 -15.36
C LEU A 8 -3.30 -5.08 -16.43
N THR A 9 -4.11 -6.05 -16.82
CA THR A 9 -3.82 -6.97 -17.92
C THR A 9 -4.36 -6.42 -19.23
N GLU A 10 -4.03 -7.07 -20.35
CA GLU A 10 -4.58 -6.72 -21.67
C GLU A 10 -6.12 -6.70 -21.68
N THR A 11 -6.77 -7.67 -21.01
CA THR A 11 -8.23 -7.71 -20.92
C THR A 11 -8.78 -6.51 -20.15
N ASP A 12 -8.07 -6.09 -19.11
CA ASP A 12 -8.48 -4.93 -18.32
C ASP A 12 -8.38 -3.65 -19.15
N ILE A 13 -7.34 -3.48 -19.96
CA ILE A 13 -7.21 -2.29 -20.81
C ILE A 13 -8.20 -2.28 -21.99
N LYS A 14 -8.48 -3.44 -22.58
CA LYS A 14 -9.26 -3.51 -23.83
C LYS A 14 -10.76 -3.73 -23.64
N ALA A 15 -11.20 -4.27 -22.49
CA ALA A 15 -12.59 -4.66 -22.31
C ALA A 15 -13.18 -4.26 -20.96
N ARG A 16 -12.66 -4.80 -19.85
CA ARG A 16 -13.27 -4.68 -18.52
C ARG A 16 -12.28 -5.00 -17.42
N LEU A 17 -12.37 -4.32 -16.28
CA LEU A 17 -11.56 -4.67 -15.12
C LEU A 17 -12.14 -5.90 -14.44
N THR A 18 -11.40 -7.01 -14.44
CA THR A 18 -11.79 -8.18 -13.63
C THR A 18 -11.56 -7.87 -12.17
N VAL A 19 -12.62 -8.02 -11.37
CA VAL A 19 -12.61 -7.76 -9.93
C VAL A 19 -12.34 -9.10 -9.21
N PRO A 20 -11.50 -9.11 -8.15
CA PRO A 20 -11.35 -10.28 -7.30
C PRO A 20 -12.67 -10.70 -6.65
N THR A 21 -12.92 -12.00 -6.50
CA THR A 21 -14.22 -12.49 -6.00
C THR A 21 -14.46 -12.12 -4.54
N ASP A 22 -13.42 -12.11 -3.71
CA ASP A 22 -13.41 -11.65 -2.32
C ASP A 22 -13.82 -10.17 -2.17
N ALA A 23 -13.46 -9.32 -3.13
CA ALA A 23 -13.85 -7.91 -3.15
C ALA A 23 -15.38 -7.71 -3.20
N LEU A 24 -16.16 -8.71 -3.65
CA LEU A 24 -17.63 -8.62 -3.68
C LEU A 24 -18.25 -8.42 -2.29
N ALA A 25 -17.60 -8.93 -1.23
CA ALA A 25 -18.07 -8.75 0.14
C ALA A 25 -18.14 -7.28 0.56
N HIS A 26 -17.42 -6.39 -0.13
CA HIS A 26 -17.36 -4.96 0.17
C HIS A 26 -18.13 -4.07 -0.84
N ILE A 27 -18.58 -4.64 -1.96
CA ILE A 27 -19.27 -3.93 -3.06
C ILE A 27 -20.81 -4.02 -2.94
N ASN A 28 -21.33 -4.90 -2.06
CA ASN A 28 -22.76 -5.00 -1.70
C ASN A 28 -23.71 -4.95 -2.91
N ILE A 29 -23.80 -6.05 -3.66
CA ILE A 29 -24.79 -6.20 -4.73
C ILE A 29 -26.18 -6.37 -4.09
N PRO A 30 -27.20 -5.57 -4.49
CA PRO A 30 -28.55 -5.71 -3.95
C PRO A 30 -29.09 -7.13 -4.11
N GLY A 31 -29.81 -7.62 -3.10
CA GLY A 31 -30.34 -8.99 -3.06
C GLY A 31 -31.19 -9.32 -4.30
N GLY A 32 -30.91 -10.46 -4.93
CA GLY A 32 -31.56 -10.92 -6.16
C GLY A 32 -31.00 -10.30 -7.45
N GLY A 33 -30.11 -9.32 -7.35
CA GLY A 33 -29.39 -8.74 -8.49
C GLY A 33 -28.07 -9.45 -8.78
N ASN A 34 -27.53 -9.16 -9.96
CA ASN A 34 -26.18 -9.58 -10.37
C ASN A 34 -25.30 -8.41 -10.80
N LYS A 35 -25.77 -7.19 -10.54
CA LYS A 35 -25.06 -5.96 -10.89
C LYS A 35 -25.35 -4.87 -9.87
N VAL A 36 -24.40 -3.95 -9.74
CA VAL A 36 -24.53 -2.73 -8.95
C VAL A 36 -23.81 -1.60 -9.66
N ASP A 37 -24.42 -0.43 -9.67
CA ASP A 37 -23.82 0.79 -10.20
C ASP A 37 -23.13 1.53 -9.04
N LEU A 38 -21.87 1.90 -9.26
CA LEU A 38 -20.97 2.53 -8.31
C LEU A 38 -20.48 3.86 -8.90
N SER A 39 -20.13 4.79 -8.02
CA SER A 39 -19.59 6.09 -8.43
C SER A 39 -18.35 6.48 -7.60
N PRO A 40 -17.26 5.68 -7.64
CA PRO A 40 -16.03 6.01 -6.93
C PRO A 40 -15.47 7.36 -7.35
N MET A 41 -14.85 8.04 -6.38
CA MET A 41 -14.13 9.29 -6.59
C MET A 41 -12.64 9.02 -6.79
N ASP A 42 -12.02 9.67 -7.77
CA ASP A 42 -10.57 9.63 -7.95
C ASP A 42 -9.84 10.70 -7.11
N SER A 43 -8.51 10.74 -7.22
CA SER A 43 -7.67 11.73 -6.52
C SER A 43 -7.95 13.18 -6.95
N ASP A 44 -8.50 13.37 -8.14
CA ASP A 44 -8.76 14.67 -8.73
C ASP A 44 -10.19 15.16 -8.41
N GLY A 45 -10.94 14.38 -7.61
CA GLY A 45 -12.32 14.68 -7.22
C GLY A 45 -13.37 14.26 -8.26
N ASN A 46 -12.97 13.64 -9.38
CA ASN A 46 -13.92 13.20 -10.41
C ASN A 46 -14.60 11.91 -9.98
N ARG A 47 -15.88 11.80 -10.33
CA ARG A 47 -16.69 10.61 -10.09
C ARG A 47 -16.83 9.76 -11.34
N TRP A 48 -16.58 8.46 -11.20
CA TRP A 48 -16.57 7.53 -12.33
C TRP A 48 -17.73 6.53 -12.23
N PRO A 49 -18.71 6.56 -13.15
CA PRO A 49 -19.87 5.67 -13.09
C PRO A 49 -19.49 4.26 -13.55
N PHE A 50 -19.19 3.37 -12.60
CA PHE A 50 -18.87 1.97 -12.90
C PHE A 50 -20.05 1.05 -12.66
N ARG A 51 -20.29 0.14 -13.61
CA ARG A 51 -21.18 -1.01 -13.36
C ARG A 51 -20.35 -2.22 -13.00
N CYS A 52 -20.47 -2.67 -11.74
CA CYS A 52 -19.98 -3.98 -11.33
C CYS A 52 -21.01 -5.04 -11.70
N TYR A 53 -20.62 -6.04 -12.47
CA TYR A 53 -21.46 -7.17 -12.86
C TYR A 53 -20.82 -8.47 -12.40
N THR A 54 -21.60 -9.41 -11.88
CA THR A 54 -21.19 -10.78 -11.58
C THR A 54 -22.13 -11.79 -12.27
N ARG A 55 -21.68 -13.04 -12.38
CA ARG A 55 -22.50 -14.13 -12.93
C ARG A 55 -23.56 -14.56 -11.91
N LEU A 56 -24.76 -14.86 -12.38
CA LEU A 56 -25.84 -15.40 -11.54
C LEU A 56 -25.60 -16.86 -11.14
N ASN A 57 -25.03 -17.66 -12.05
CA ASN A 57 -24.88 -19.09 -11.89
C ASN A 57 -23.40 -19.49 -11.87
N GLY A 58 -23.06 -20.46 -11.01
CA GLY A 58 -21.71 -21.01 -10.88
C GLY A 58 -20.74 -20.06 -10.18
N HIS A 59 -19.44 -20.22 -10.47
CA HIS A 59 -18.40 -19.39 -9.85
C HIS A 59 -18.57 -17.90 -10.23
N PRO A 60 -18.66 -16.99 -9.25
CA PRO A 60 -18.71 -15.55 -9.51
C PRO A 60 -17.51 -15.11 -10.35
N LYS A 61 -17.78 -14.24 -11.33
CA LYS A 61 -16.74 -13.59 -12.15
C LYS A 61 -17.04 -12.10 -12.23
N PRO A 62 -16.79 -11.37 -11.14
CA PRO A 62 -17.16 -9.97 -11.08
C PRO A 62 -16.24 -9.12 -11.96
N ALA A 63 -16.79 -8.07 -12.56
CA ALA A 63 -16.03 -7.13 -13.37
C ALA A 63 -16.67 -5.74 -13.41
N PHE A 64 -15.84 -4.69 -13.44
CA PHE A 64 -16.30 -3.36 -13.82
C PHE A 64 -16.40 -3.27 -15.35
N THR A 65 -17.60 -2.96 -15.83
CA THR A 65 -17.97 -3.02 -17.24
C THR A 65 -18.25 -1.62 -17.80
N THR A 66 -19.42 -1.06 -17.51
CA THR A 66 -19.78 0.31 -17.90
C THR A 66 -18.84 1.32 -17.23
N GLY A 67 -18.44 2.36 -17.96
CA GLY A 67 -17.58 3.47 -17.50
C GLY A 67 -16.10 3.13 -17.32
N TRP A 68 -15.74 1.85 -17.26
CA TRP A 68 -14.36 1.42 -17.05
C TRP A 68 -13.42 1.86 -18.18
N LEU A 69 -13.79 1.63 -19.45
CA LEU A 69 -12.94 2.02 -20.58
C LEU A 69 -12.85 3.54 -20.75
N ASP A 70 -13.85 4.29 -20.31
CA ASP A 70 -13.79 5.76 -20.26
C ASP A 70 -12.74 6.21 -19.26
N PHE A 71 -12.70 5.59 -18.07
CA PHE A 71 -11.66 5.83 -17.07
C PHE A 71 -10.27 5.47 -17.60
N VAL A 72 -10.11 4.30 -18.25
CA VAL A 72 -8.84 3.88 -18.87
C VAL A 72 -8.33 4.92 -19.86
N ARG A 73 -9.20 5.40 -20.76
CA ARG A 73 -8.84 6.43 -21.75
C ARG A 73 -8.49 7.76 -21.09
N ALA A 74 -9.33 8.22 -20.16
CA ALA A 74 -9.15 9.51 -19.52
C ALA A 74 -7.89 9.58 -18.64
N LYS A 75 -7.54 8.48 -17.97
CA LYS A 75 -6.31 8.38 -17.16
C LYS A 75 -5.10 7.89 -17.95
N GLY A 76 -5.28 7.54 -19.23
CA GLY A 76 -4.22 7.00 -20.08
C GLY A 76 -3.56 5.76 -19.49
N LEU A 77 -4.36 4.82 -18.99
CA LEU A 77 -3.87 3.61 -18.34
C LEU A 77 -3.33 2.61 -19.36
N GLN A 78 -2.28 1.91 -18.98
CA GLN A 78 -1.57 0.93 -19.80
C GLN A 78 -1.48 -0.42 -19.10
N ILE A 79 -1.12 -1.46 -19.88
CA ILE A 79 -0.84 -2.78 -19.33
C ILE A 79 0.31 -2.66 -18.34
N GLY A 80 0.16 -3.23 -17.14
CA GLY A 80 1.14 -3.15 -16.06
C GLY A 80 0.90 -1.99 -15.08
N ASP A 81 0.04 -1.02 -15.39
CA ASP A 81 -0.36 -0.02 -14.40
C ASP A 81 -1.13 -0.68 -13.24
N LYS A 82 -1.03 -0.11 -12.04
CA LYS A 82 -1.72 -0.60 -10.85
C LYS A 82 -2.97 0.21 -10.60
N VAL A 83 -4.09 -0.46 -10.34
CA VAL A 83 -5.33 0.16 -9.88
C VAL A 83 -5.68 -0.36 -8.50
N THR A 84 -6.00 0.58 -7.61
CA THR A 84 -6.46 0.32 -6.25
C THR A 84 -7.88 0.85 -6.09
N PHE A 85 -8.78 -0.01 -5.61
CA PHE A 85 -10.15 0.33 -5.27
C PHE A 85 -10.34 0.24 -3.77
N SER A 86 -10.88 1.28 -3.16
CA SER A 86 -11.00 1.41 -1.71
C SER A 86 -12.35 1.98 -1.30
N ARG A 87 -12.69 1.81 -0.03
CA ARG A 87 -13.87 2.38 0.61
C ARG A 87 -13.44 3.29 1.76
N LEU A 88 -14.10 4.43 1.87
CA LEU A 88 -14.06 5.29 3.04
C LEU A 88 -14.92 4.65 4.14
N GLU A 89 -14.36 4.57 5.35
CA GLU A 89 -15.12 4.19 6.53
C GLU A 89 -15.90 5.41 6.98
N ASP A 90 -17.23 5.31 6.92
CA ASP A 90 -18.11 6.31 7.48
C ASP A 90 -18.48 5.87 8.90
N GLU A 91 -18.14 6.67 9.90
CA GLU A 91 -18.51 6.44 11.30
C GLU A 91 -20.03 6.61 11.54
N ALA A 92 -20.78 7.11 10.56
CA ALA A 92 -22.16 7.60 10.72
C ALA A 92 -23.22 6.85 9.88
N GLY A 93 -23.00 5.59 9.50
CA GLY A 93 -24.05 4.74 8.90
C GLY A 93 -24.58 5.18 7.53
N GLY A 94 -23.84 6.04 6.82
CA GLY A 94 -24.19 6.50 5.47
C GLY A 94 -24.00 5.45 4.36
N ALA A 95 -24.39 5.81 3.14
CA ALA A 95 -24.13 4.98 1.95
C ALA A 95 -22.62 4.88 1.69
N PRO A 96 -22.10 3.68 1.34
CA PRO A 96 -20.66 3.47 1.22
C PRO A 96 -20.03 4.38 0.17
N GLN A 97 -19.02 5.16 0.57
CA GLN A 97 -18.26 5.98 -0.36
C GLN A 97 -17.00 5.26 -0.86
N TYR A 98 -16.92 5.05 -2.17
CA TYR A 98 -15.79 4.38 -2.81
C TYR A 98 -14.78 5.39 -3.38
N ARG A 99 -13.53 4.95 -3.48
CA ARG A 99 -12.43 5.65 -4.16
C ARG A 99 -11.72 4.73 -5.14
N ILE A 100 -11.19 5.33 -6.19
CA ILE A 100 -10.32 4.63 -7.15
C ILE A 100 -9.04 5.42 -7.35
N HIS A 101 -7.90 4.72 -7.32
CA HIS A 101 -6.60 5.28 -7.59
C HIS A 101 -5.90 4.45 -8.66
N ALA A 102 -5.23 5.10 -9.58
CA ALA A 102 -4.38 4.46 -10.58
C ALA A 102 -2.95 5.00 -10.43
N SER A 103 -1.98 4.10 -10.35
CA SER A 103 -0.56 4.44 -10.27
C SER A 103 0.22 3.67 -11.33
N ARG A 104 1.18 4.37 -11.95
CA ARG A 104 2.14 3.74 -12.84
C ARG A 104 3.29 3.22 -11.98
N LEU A 105 3.55 1.92 -12.04
CA LEU A 105 4.78 1.38 -11.52
C LEU A 105 5.90 1.84 -12.44
N ARG A 106 6.58 2.92 -12.07
CA ARG A 106 7.79 3.33 -12.79
C ARG A 106 8.86 2.29 -12.45
N ALA A 107 9.31 1.55 -13.46
CA ALA A 107 10.67 1.02 -13.40
C ALA A 107 11.60 2.24 -13.26
N ILE A 108 12.27 2.38 -12.12
CA ILE A 108 13.23 3.46 -11.93
C ILE A 108 14.43 3.12 -12.81
N THR A 109 14.47 3.63 -14.05
CA THR A 109 15.69 3.60 -14.84
C THR A 109 16.65 4.66 -14.31
N LEU A 110 17.46 4.30 -13.31
CA LEU A 110 18.67 5.05 -12.99
C LEU A 110 19.81 4.42 -13.80
N MET A 111 20.15 5.02 -14.94
CA MET A 111 21.39 4.72 -15.69
C MET A 111 21.63 3.23 -15.98
N GLY A 112 20.77 2.62 -16.82
CA GLY A 112 21.12 1.36 -17.52
C GLY A 112 21.24 0.09 -16.68
N ALA A 113 20.76 0.07 -15.43
CA ALA A 113 20.62 -1.15 -14.65
C ALA A 113 19.16 -1.33 -14.21
N GLU A 114 18.58 -2.48 -14.55
CA GLU A 114 17.28 -2.92 -14.04
C GLU A 114 17.43 -3.25 -12.55
N VAL A 115 16.59 -2.68 -11.70
CA VAL A 115 16.56 -2.99 -10.26
C VAL A 115 15.15 -3.38 -9.88
N GLU A 116 15.00 -4.60 -9.35
CA GLU A 116 13.74 -5.15 -8.87
C GLU A 116 13.20 -4.36 -7.65
N ASP A 117 11.88 -4.19 -7.63
CA ASP A 117 11.13 -3.40 -6.67
C ASP A 117 11.46 -3.75 -5.22
N THR A 118 12.08 -2.81 -4.52
CA THR A 118 12.41 -2.89 -3.10
C THR A 118 11.34 -2.20 -2.28
N GLU A 119 10.12 -2.76 -2.25
CA GLU A 119 9.07 -2.29 -1.34
C GLU A 119 8.46 -3.43 -0.50
N PHE A 120 9.31 -4.35 -0.04
CA PHE A 120 8.95 -5.41 0.93
C PHE A 120 9.96 -5.61 2.08
N LYS A 121 10.85 -4.65 2.38
CA LYS A 121 11.85 -4.80 3.47
C LYS A 121 11.90 -3.66 4.50
N THR A 122 10.83 -2.89 4.69
CA THR A 122 10.82 -1.89 5.78
C THR A 122 10.60 -2.52 7.16
N THR A 123 9.94 -3.66 7.27
CA THR A 123 9.62 -4.28 8.58
C THR A 123 10.71 -5.17 9.19
N GLN A 124 11.82 -5.45 8.48
CA GLN A 124 12.95 -6.20 9.07
C GLN A 124 14.12 -5.30 9.50
N ASN A 125 14.23 -4.09 8.95
CA ASN A 125 15.36 -3.21 9.23
C ASN A 125 15.19 -2.39 10.52
N GLU A 126 13.96 -2.17 10.97
CA GLU A 126 13.68 -1.48 12.24
C GLU A 126 14.12 -2.32 13.45
N ALA A 127 13.91 -3.65 13.41
CA ALA A 127 14.31 -4.57 14.48
C ALA A 127 15.84 -4.70 14.65
N ALA A 128 16.62 -4.54 13.58
CA ALA A 128 18.08 -4.56 13.65
C ALA A 128 18.64 -3.23 14.21
N THR A 129 17.98 -2.11 13.94
CA THR A 129 18.40 -0.81 14.47
C THR A 129 18.08 -0.62 15.95
N THR A 130 17.03 -1.24 16.49
CA THR A 130 16.71 -1.18 17.92
C THR A 130 17.72 -1.98 18.76
N LYS A 131 18.12 -3.17 18.32
CA LYS A 131 19.11 -3.99 19.05
C LYS A 131 20.48 -3.31 19.17
N LYS A 132 20.98 -2.72 18.07
CA LYS A 132 22.25 -1.96 18.10
C LYS A 132 22.17 -0.70 18.97
N LYS A 133 21.02 -0.02 18.99
CA LYS A 133 20.82 1.15 19.86
C LYS A 133 20.76 0.77 21.34
N GLU A 134 20.14 -0.36 21.69
CA GLU A 134 20.10 -0.85 23.08
C GLU A 134 21.48 -1.33 23.58
N GLU A 135 22.26 -2.03 22.74
CA GLU A 135 23.64 -2.43 23.09
C GLU A 135 24.54 -1.21 23.30
N ALA A 136 24.46 -0.20 22.44
CA ALA A 136 25.20 1.05 22.60
C ALA A 136 24.77 1.83 23.85
N LEU A 137 23.47 1.81 24.18
CA LEU A 137 22.95 2.45 25.39
C LEU A 137 23.42 1.73 26.66
N GLU A 138 23.51 0.41 26.66
CA GLU A 138 24.07 -0.36 27.79
C GLU A 138 25.58 -0.18 27.94
N GLU A 139 26.35 -0.07 26.85
CA GLU A 139 27.77 0.32 26.94
C GLU A 139 27.95 1.73 27.52
N LEU A 140 27.11 2.69 27.10
CA LEU A 140 27.15 4.05 27.64
C LEU A 140 26.78 4.08 29.14
N LYS A 141 25.75 3.33 29.54
CA LYS A 141 25.38 3.17 30.96
C LYS A 141 26.52 2.54 31.77
N ARG A 142 27.24 1.56 31.22
CA ARG A 142 28.42 0.95 31.86
C ARG A 142 29.59 1.93 31.99
N MET A 143 29.84 2.79 31.01
CA MET A 143 30.85 3.85 31.11
C MET A 143 30.49 4.87 32.19
N VAL A 144 29.25 5.35 32.22
CA VAL A 144 28.79 6.37 33.18
C VAL A 144 28.76 5.83 34.62
N ILE A 145 28.46 4.53 34.81
CA ILE A 145 28.48 3.88 36.13
C ILE A 145 29.91 3.43 36.53
N GLY A 146 30.77 3.09 35.57
CA GLY A 146 32.18 2.77 35.78
C GLY A 146 33.06 3.97 36.14
N GLU A 147 32.68 5.18 35.72
CA GLU A 147 33.38 6.42 36.09
C GLU A 147 33.09 6.91 37.52
N ARG A 148 32.11 6.33 38.22
CA ARG A 148 31.89 6.61 39.66
C ARG A 148 32.72 5.75 40.63
N VAL A 149 33.50 4.79 40.14
CA VAL A 149 34.42 3.98 40.99
C VAL A 149 35.91 4.21 40.64
N ALA A 150 36.23 4.83 39.50
CA ALA A 150 37.61 5.06 39.07
C ALA A 150 38.20 6.45 39.40
N THR A 151 37.46 7.38 40.01
CA THR A 151 38.02 8.63 40.56
C THR A 151 38.39 8.50 42.05
N ARG A 152 39.17 7.47 42.40
CA ARG A 152 39.90 7.44 43.67
C ARG A 152 41.14 6.55 43.60
N ARG A 153 42.15 6.93 42.79
CA ARG A 153 43.58 6.74 43.13
C ARG A 153 44.53 7.36 42.09
N ARG A 154 45.18 8.44 42.56
CA ARG A 154 46.57 8.82 42.30
C ARG A 154 46.98 9.11 40.84
N ARG A 155 46.89 10.39 40.49
CA ARG A 155 48.09 11.12 40.03
C ARG A 155 49.15 11.03 41.14
N ARG A 156 50.11 10.11 41.01
CA ARG A 156 51.42 10.21 41.65
C ARG A 156 52.48 10.05 40.57
N ARG A 157 53.11 11.18 40.28
CA ARG A 157 54.54 11.34 39.98
C ARG A 157 55.07 10.62 38.74
N GLN A 158 55.36 11.41 37.70
CA GLN A 158 56.69 11.42 37.09
C GLN A 158 57.04 12.85 36.66
N TRP A 159 57.67 13.58 37.57
CA TRP A 159 58.68 14.62 37.33
C TRP A 159 59.61 14.54 38.54
N TRP A 160 60.78 13.92 38.34
CA TRP A 160 62.06 14.26 38.98
C TRP A 160 63.13 13.72 38.02
N ARG A 161 63.74 14.63 37.27
CA ARG A 161 65.16 14.90 37.49
C ARG A 161 65.27 15.84 38.67
#